data_AF-A0A957SFY9-F1
#
_entry.id   AF-A0A957SFY9-F1
#
_cell.length_a   1.000
_cell.length_b   1.000
_cell.length_c   1.000
_cell.angle_alpha   90.00
_cell.angle_beta   90.00
_cell.angle_gamma   90.00
#
_symmetry.space_group_name_H-M   'P 1'
#
loop_
_entity.id
_entity.type
_entity.pdbx_description
1 polymer ?
#
loop_
_entity_poly.entity_id
_entity_poly.type
_entity_poly.pdbx_seq_one_letter_code
_entity_poly.pdbx_strand_id
1 'polypeptide(L)'
;MKFQDIITIEPGKRGGKPCIRGMRITVYDILEYFASGMSVSEILDDFPYLTQADILASLSYAAEREKQMRVGLAAYSVMTNLLACSRCIE
;
A
#
# COMPACT_ATOMS: atom_id res chain seq x y z
N MET A 1 -16.28 -1.47 -5.36
CA MET A 1 -15.62 -0.21 -5.75
C MET A 1 -14.12 -0.47 -5.77
N LYS A 2 -13.39 -0.11 -6.82
CA LYS A 2 -11.94 -0.37 -6.90
C LYS A 2 -11.19 0.78 -6.21
N PHE A 3 -10.17 0.49 -5.42
CA PHE A 3 -9.39 1.53 -4.73
C PHE A 3 -8.57 2.42 -5.69
N GLN A 4 -8.37 1.96 -6.93
CA GLN A 4 -7.56 2.60 -7.97
C GLN A 4 -8.12 3.95 -8.42
N ASP A 5 -9.43 4.16 -8.29
CA ASP A 5 -10.08 5.41 -8.67
C ASP A 5 -9.95 6.49 -7.57
N ILE A 6 -9.62 6.07 -6.34
CA ILE A 6 -9.55 6.93 -5.16
C ILE A 6 -8.09 7.19 -4.77
N ILE A 7 -7.22 6.19 -4.85
CA ILE A 7 -5.84 6.29 -4.42
C ILE A 7 -4.96 6.61 -5.62
N THR A 8 -4.32 7.77 -5.54
CA THR A 8 -3.44 8.31 -6.57
C THR A 8 -1.99 8.23 -6.11
N ILE A 9 -1.09 7.79 -7.00
CA ILE A 9 0.36 7.78 -6.76
C ILE A 9 0.99 8.79 -7.72
N GLU A 10 1.40 9.94 -7.19
CA GLU A 10 2.00 11.01 -7.97
C GLU A 10 3.51 11.14 -7.65
N PRO A 11 4.41 10.97 -8.64
CA PRO A 11 5.84 11.16 -8.43
C PRO A 11 6.12 12.62 -8.06
N GLY A 12 6.67 12.86 -6.87
CA GLY A 12 6.94 14.19 -6.31
C GLY A 12 6.00 14.63 -5.19
N LYS A 13 4.84 13.98 -5.03
CA LYS A 13 3.90 14.26 -3.93
C LYS A 13 4.17 13.32 -2.76
N ARG A 14 4.53 13.88 -1.59
CA ARG A 14 4.93 13.10 -0.39
C ARG A 14 5.97 12.01 -0.69
N GLY A 15 6.82 12.20 -1.71
CA GLY A 15 7.82 11.22 -2.15
C GLY A 15 7.27 10.03 -2.93
N GLY A 16 6.15 10.19 -3.66
CA GLY A 16 5.54 9.10 -4.42
C GLY A 16 4.73 8.14 -3.56
N LYS A 17 4.33 8.57 -2.36
CA LYS A 17 3.46 7.78 -1.49
C LYS A 17 2.01 7.77 -2.02
N PRO A 18 1.27 6.67 -1.85
CA PRO A 18 -0.14 6.58 -2.21
C PRO A 18 -0.95 7.60 -1.40
N CYS A 19 -1.55 8.55 -2.11
CA CYS A 19 -2.33 9.65 -1.55
C CYS A 19 -3.81 9.48 -1.91
N ILE A 20 -4.70 9.95 -1.04
CA ILE A 20 -6.15 9.85 -1.23
C ILE A 20 -6.64 11.01 -2.09
N ARG A 21 -7.24 10.76 -3.25
CA ARG A 21 -7.87 11.75 -4.15
C ARG A 21 -7.00 12.98 -4.42
N GLY A 22 -5.68 12.82 -4.54
CA GLY A 22 -4.77 13.96 -4.70
C GLY A 22 -4.66 14.89 -3.47
N MET A 23 -5.08 14.45 -2.29
CA MET A 23 -4.81 15.14 -1.02
C MET A 23 -3.35 14.91 -0.59
N ARG A 24 -2.90 15.67 0.41
CA ARG A 24 -1.60 15.42 1.06
C ARG A 24 -1.70 14.40 2.21
N ILE A 25 -2.79 13.64 2.30
CA ILE A 25 -2.95 12.53 3.24
C ILE A 25 -2.67 11.23 2.50
N THR A 26 -1.78 10.44 3.09
CA THR A 26 -1.38 9.16 2.55
C THR A 26 -2.19 8.03 3.16
N VAL A 27 -2.23 6.90 2.46
CA VAL A 27 -2.82 5.67 3.01
C VAL A 27 -2.15 5.28 4.34
N TYR A 28 -0.85 5.56 4.49
CA TYR A 28 -0.11 5.27 5.72
C TYR A 28 -0.60 6.11 6.90
N ASP A 29 -0.90 7.40 6.69
CA ASP A 29 -1.41 8.27 7.76
C ASP A 29 -2.73 7.71 8.32
N ILE A 30 -3.64 7.24 7.44
CA ILE A 30 -4.89 6.59 7.86
C ILE A 30 -4.63 5.32 8.68
N LEU A 31 -3.70 4.48 8.23
CA LEU A 31 -3.35 3.26 8.97
C LEU A 31 -2.73 3.58 10.33
N GLU A 32 -1.95 4.66 10.42
CA GLU A 32 -1.35 5.14 11.67
C GLU A 32 -2.41 5.68 12.65
N TYR A 33 -3.46 6.35 12.16
CA TYR A 33 -4.60 6.74 13.00
C TYR A 33 -5.32 5.52 13.57
N PHE A 34 -5.56 4.48 12.76
CA PHE A 34 -6.12 3.23 13.26
C PHE A 34 -5.18 2.53 14.26
N ALA A 35 -3.87 2.53 14.00
CA ALA A 35 -2.88 1.96 14.93
C ALA A 35 -2.83 2.73 16.26
N SER A 36 -3.17 4.02 16.25
CA SER A 36 -3.29 4.86 17.45
C SER A 36 -4.60 4.62 18.23
N GLY A 37 -5.50 3.78 17.70
CA GLY A 37 -6.76 3.42 18.35
C GLY A 37 -7.95 4.30 17.94
N MET A 38 -7.81 5.18 16.95
CA MET A 38 -8.93 6.00 16.48
C MET A 38 -9.96 5.17 15.72
N SER A 39 -11.22 5.49 15.94
CA SER A 39 -12.35 4.95 15.18
C SER A 39 -12.54 5.69 13.85
N VAL A 40 -13.30 5.06 12.94
CA VAL A 40 -13.65 5.66 11.64
C VAL A 40 -14.38 6.99 11.81
N SER A 41 -15.29 7.09 12.79
CA SER A 41 -16.04 8.31 13.07
C SER A 41 -15.14 9.44 13.52
N GLU A 42 -14.20 9.19 14.45
CA GLU A 42 -13.27 10.20 14.93
C GLU A 42 -12.38 10.73 13.80
N ILE A 43 -11.90 9.83 12.92
CA ILE A 43 -11.11 10.22 11.74
C ILE A 43 -11.94 11.10 10.79
N LEU A 44 -13.22 10.81 10.60
CA LEU A 44 -14.11 11.61 9.75
C LEU A 44 -14.47 12.96 10.39
N ASP A 45 -14.57 13.01 11.72
CA ASP A 45 -14.82 14.25 12.46
C ASP A 45 -13.60 15.19 12.41
N ASP A 46 -12.39 14.65 12.59
CA ASP A 46 -11.14 15.40 12.49
C ASP A 46 -10.83 15.83 11.04
N PHE A 47 -11.24 15.02 10.07
CA PHE A 47 -11.00 15.23 8.65
C PHE A 47 -12.32 15.18 7.86
N PRO A 48 -13.16 16.23 7.93
CA PRO A 48 -14.50 16.24 7.33
C PRO A 48 -14.50 16.18 5.79
N TYR A 49 -13.33 16.38 5.18
CA TYR A 49 -13.15 16.20 3.75
C TYR A 49 -12.92 14.75 3.35
N LEU A 50 -12.59 13.85 4.27
CA LEU A 50 -12.53 12.41 4.01
C LEU A 50 -13.94 11.84 3.96
N THR A 51 -14.11 10.80 3.15
CA THR A 51 -15.34 10.02 3.10
C THR A 51 -15.09 8.61 3.63
N GLN A 52 -16.15 7.95 4.09
CA GLN A 52 -16.06 6.55 4.49
C GLN A 52 -15.53 5.65 3.34
N ALA A 53 -15.85 6.00 2.09
CA ALA A 53 -15.32 5.32 0.91
C ALA A 53 -13.79 5.46 0.77
N ASP A 54 -13.22 6.62 1.13
CA ASP A 54 -11.77 6.84 1.10
C ASP A 54 -11.03 5.97 2.12
N ILE A 55 -11.63 5.80 3.30
CA ILE A 55 -11.10 4.95 4.36
C ILE A 55 -11.11 3.48 3.93
N LEU A 56 -12.25 3.00 3.39
CA LEU A 56 -12.36 1.63 2.89
C LEU A 56 -11.43 1.35 1.70
N ALA A 57 -11.24 2.34 0.81
CA ALA A 57 -10.28 2.25 -0.28
C ALA A 57 -8.84 2.13 0.25
N SER A 58 -8.50 2.90 1.28
CA SER A 58 -7.17 2.86 1.94
C SER A 58 -6.88 1.48 2.54
N LEU A 59 -7.85 0.89 3.25
CA LEU A 59 -7.74 -0.47 3.79
C LEU A 59 -7.62 -1.52 2.67
N SER A 60 -8.41 -1.39 1.60
CA SER A 60 -8.37 -2.29 0.45
C SER A 60 -7.01 -2.26 -0.26
N TYR A 61 -6.43 -1.06 -0.42
CA TYR A 61 -5.10 -0.90 -0.98
C TYR A 61 -4.02 -1.51 -0.10
N ALA A 62 -4.11 -1.34 1.22
CA ALA A 62 -3.17 -1.94 2.17
C ALA A 62 -3.18 -3.48 2.09
N ALA A 63 -4.37 -4.09 2.07
CA ALA A 63 -4.52 -5.54 1.94
C ALA A 63 -3.96 -6.08 0.62
N GLU A 64 -4.24 -5.40 -0.50
CA GLU A 64 -3.73 -5.80 -1.81
C GLU A 64 -2.21 -5.62 -1.92
N ARG A 65 -1.65 -4.55 -1.34
CA ARG A 65 -0.20 -4.33 -1.28
C ARG A 65 0.52 -5.40 -0.47
N GLU A 66 -0.04 -5.79 0.67
CA GLU A 66 0.52 -6.88 1.49
C GLU A 66 0.50 -8.20 0.72
N LYS A 67 -0.62 -8.50 0.05
CA LYS A 67 -0.74 -9.69 -0.81
C LYS A 67 0.30 -9.71 -1.93
N GLN A 68 0.54 -8.58 -2.60
CA GLN A 68 1.56 -8.47 -3.64
C GLN A 68 2.98 -8.60 -3.09
N MET A 69 3.25 -8.05 -1.91
CA MET A 69 4.56 -8.18 -1.25
C MET A 69 4.91 -9.64 -0.96
N ARG A 70 3.92 -10.44 -0.54
CA ARG A 70 4.10 -11.89 -0.30
C ARG A 70 4.49 -12.67 -1.56
N VAL A 71 4.10 -12.20 -2.75
CA VAL A 71 4.44 -12.86 -4.03
C VAL A 71 5.84 -12.45 -4.51
N GLY A 72 6.35 -11.29 -4.11
CA GLY A 72 7.68 -10.80 -4.53
C GLY A 72 8.87 -11.63 -4.02
N LEU A 73 8.72 -12.36 -2.91
CA LEU A 73 9.76 -13.25 -2.38
C LEU A 73 9.77 -14.64 -3.04
N ALA A 74 8.67 -15.06 -3.68
CA ALA A 74 8.64 -16.32 -4.42
C ALA A 74 9.43 -16.25 -5.74
N ALA A 75 9.56 -15.07 -6.35
CA ALA A 75 10.32 -14.89 -7.59
C ALA A 75 11.84 -14.95 -7.40
N TYR A 76 12.36 -14.64 -6.19
CA TYR A 76 13.80 -14.66 -5.93
C TYR A 76 14.37 -16.07 -5.68
N SER A 77 13.51 -17.04 -5.34
CA SER A 77 13.91 -18.44 -5.13
C SER A 77 14.27 -19.20 -6.42
N VAL A 78 13.84 -18.73 -7.59
CA VAL A 78 14.08 -19.45 -8.86
C VAL A 78 15.37 -18.97 -9.53
N MET A 79 15.85 -17.75 -9.25
CA MET A 79 17.09 -17.23 -9.86
C MET A 79 18.38 -17.76 -9.21
N THR A 80 18.34 -18.24 -7.96
CA THR A 80 19.55 -18.79 -7.31
C THR A 80 19.90 -20.21 -7.77
N ASN A 81 18.99 -20.92 -8.43
CA ASN A 81 19.23 -22.30 -8.88
C ASN A 81 19.80 -22.44 -10.29
N LEU A 82 19.98 -21.36 -11.06
CA LEU A 82 20.67 -21.43 -12.36
C LEU A 82 22.18 -21.17 -12.29
N LEU A 83 22.69 -20.59 -11.20
CA LEU A 83 24.14 -20.33 -11.02
C LEU A 83 24.90 -21.48 -10.35
N ALA A 84 24.21 -22.52 -9.87
CA ALA A 84 24.83 -23.68 -9.23
C ALA A 84 25.17 -24.83 -10.22
N CYS A 85 24.87 -24.71 -11.52
CA CYS A 85 25.09 -25.79 -12.50
C CYS A 85 26.35 -25.62 -13.37
N SER A 86 27.04 -24.47 -13.34
CA SER A 86 28.26 -24.24 -14.16
C SER A 86 29.58 -24.54 -13.44
N ARG A 87 29.59 -25.29 -12.33
CA ARG A 87 30.84 -25.68 -11.62
C ARG A 87 31.01 -27.19 -11.39
N CYS A 88 30.25 -28.04 -12.07
CA CYS A 88 30.40 -29.52 -12.00
C CYS A 88 30.97 -30.16 -13.28
N ILE A 89 31.53 -29.37 -14.21
CA ILE A 89 32.31 -29.89 -15.34
C ILE A 89 33.66 -29.17 -15.31
N GLU A 90 34.54 -29.63 -14.43
CA GLU A 90 36.00 -29.76 -14.57
C GLU A 90 36.56 -30.47 -13.32
#